data_AF-A0A0F9EF03-F1
#
_entry.id   AF-A0A0F9EF03-F1
#
_cell.length_a   1.000
_cell.length_b   1.000
_cell.length_c   1.000
_cell.angle_alpha   90.00
_cell.angle_beta   90.00
_cell.angle_gamma   90.00
#
_symmetry.space_group_name_H-M   'P 1'
#
loop_
_entity.id
_entity.type
_entity.pdbx_description
1 polymer ?
#
loop_
_entity_poly.entity_id
_entity_poly.type
_entity_poly.pdbx_seq_one_letter_code
_entity_poly.pdbx_strand_id
1 'polypeptide(L)'
;MGFGKAFLLSLVAFVGLNFIFSILYFVIVVDFDTLMTQIESAPLTIIYYLFGSITGVPSTNMDWAIIQPLFNDNTDLLLIGLGYLVAPIIAGILAGRFAESKLQGFLGWLLTAVVSTVAIIIGVFLSPTLETALNLGAEGIPAYGWIGFDVILIYLLISCIVNIIGYGFFALLASKTEYY
;
A
#
# COMPACT_ATOMS: atom_id res chain seq x y z
N MET A 1 12.87 21.05 10.91
CA MET A 1 13.14 20.33 9.63
C MET A 1 12.50 18.93 9.63
N GLY A 2 11.64 18.61 10.61
CA GLY A 2 11.10 17.27 10.83
C GLY A 2 10.12 16.78 9.76
N PHE A 3 9.20 17.64 9.30
CA PHE A 3 8.13 17.23 8.37
C PHE A 3 8.65 16.60 7.07
N GLY A 4 9.56 17.28 6.35
CA GLY A 4 10.08 16.77 5.07
C GLY A 4 10.84 15.45 5.23
N LYS A 5 11.57 15.28 6.35
CA LYS A 5 12.25 14.02 6.67
C LYS A 5 11.25 12.91 6.99
N ALA A 6 10.23 13.22 7.79
CA ALA A 6 9.16 12.29 8.14
C ALA A 6 8.45 11.77 6.89
N PHE A 7 8.05 12.67 5.98
CA PHE A 7 7.45 12.32 4.70
C PHE A 7 8.38 11.47 3.82
N LEU A 8 9.60 11.94 3.54
CA LEU A 8 10.49 11.24 2.60
C LEU A 8 10.89 9.85 3.10
N LEU A 9 11.19 9.70 4.39
CA LEU A 9 11.53 8.40 4.96
C LEU A 9 10.33 7.45 5.00
N SER A 10 9.14 7.98 5.31
CA SER A 10 7.89 7.23 5.22
C SER A 10 7.63 6.73 3.80
N LEU A 11 7.75 7.61 2.79
CA LEU A 11 7.53 7.28 1.39
C LEU A 11 8.54 6.24 0.87
N VAL A 12 9.84 6.43 1.15
CA VAL A 12 10.88 5.49 0.71
C VAL A 12 10.67 4.11 1.36
N ALA A 13 10.34 4.06 2.64
CA ALA A 13 10.06 2.80 3.32
C ALA A 13 8.79 2.14 2.79
N PHE A 14 7.74 2.92 2.56
CA PHE A 14 6.49 2.42 1.99
C PHE A 14 6.73 1.78 0.63
N VAL A 15 7.39 2.48 -0.28
CA VAL A 15 7.68 2.01 -1.65
C VAL A 15 8.63 0.82 -1.63
N GLY A 16 9.71 0.91 -0.85
CA GLY A 16 10.72 -0.14 -0.77
C GLY A 16 10.16 -1.45 -0.22
N LEU A 17 9.37 -1.39 0.86
CA LEU A 17 8.75 -2.57 1.43
C LEU A 17 7.70 -3.17 0.51
N ASN A 18 6.82 -2.35 -0.09
CA ASN A 18 5.84 -2.83 -1.07
C ASN A 18 6.50 -3.59 -2.22
N PHE A 19 7.60 -3.05 -2.75
CA PHE A 19 8.34 -3.69 -3.83
C PHE A 19 9.00 -5.00 -3.39
N ILE A 20 9.60 -5.03 -2.20
CA ILE A 20 10.20 -6.25 -1.63
C ILE A 20 9.14 -7.35 -1.48
N PHE A 21 7.97 -7.04 -0.91
CA PHE A 21 6.90 -8.01 -0.75
C PHE A 21 6.33 -8.49 -2.09
N SER A 22 6.24 -7.61 -3.08
CA SER A 22 5.87 -7.98 -4.44
C SER A 22 6.88 -8.96 -5.04
N ILE A 23 8.19 -8.69 -4.95
CA ILE A 23 9.23 -9.62 -5.42
C ILE A 23 9.15 -10.96 -4.68
N LEU A 24 9.02 -10.95 -3.35
CA LEU A 24 8.92 -12.16 -2.54
C LEU A 24 7.72 -13.00 -2.97
N TYR A 25 6.58 -12.37 -3.23
CA TYR A 25 5.40 -13.05 -3.75
C TYR A 25 5.69 -13.77 -5.07
N PHE A 26 6.25 -13.08 -6.06
CA PHE A 26 6.54 -13.70 -7.35
C PHE A 26 7.60 -14.80 -7.26
N VAL A 27 8.61 -14.66 -6.39
CA VAL A 27 9.65 -15.68 -6.23
C VAL A 27 9.12 -16.95 -5.53
N ILE A 28 8.20 -16.79 -4.58
CA ILE A 28 7.74 -17.91 -3.74
C ILE A 28 6.48 -18.59 -4.30
N VAL A 29 5.55 -17.81 -4.86
CA VAL A 29 4.19 -18.28 -5.17
C VAL A 29 3.96 -18.49 -6.67
N VAL A 30 4.51 -17.63 -7.53
CA VAL A 30 4.20 -17.63 -8.97
C VAL A 30 5.40 -18.06 -9.80
N ASP A 31 6.25 -17.10 -10.19
CA ASP A 31 7.54 -17.24 -10.84
C ASP A 31 8.09 -15.82 -11.06
N PHE A 32 9.39 -15.60 -10.87
CA PHE A 32 10.01 -14.30 -11.10
C PHE A 32 9.94 -13.88 -12.57
N ASP A 33 10.01 -14.83 -13.51
CA ASP A 33 9.87 -14.53 -14.95
C ASP A 33 8.47 -13.97 -15.29
N THR A 34 7.44 -14.35 -14.51
CA THR A 34 6.08 -13.80 -14.66
C THR A 34 6.06 -12.31 -14.30
N LEU A 35 6.73 -11.89 -13.23
CA LEU A 35 6.84 -10.48 -12.86
C LEU A 35 7.48 -9.66 -13.98
N MET A 36 8.60 -10.15 -14.52
CA MET A 36 9.32 -9.45 -15.58
C MET A 36 8.50 -9.37 -16.87
N THR A 37 7.81 -10.44 -17.24
CA THR A 37 6.91 -10.46 -18.40
C THR A 37 5.75 -9.49 -18.24
N GLN A 38 5.17 -9.38 -17.04
CA GLN A 38 4.10 -8.42 -16.75
C GLN A 38 4.58 -6.97 -16.82
N ILE A 39 5.78 -6.68 -16.32
CA ILE A 39 6.38 -5.34 -16.41
C ILE A 39 6.75 -5.01 -17.87
N GLU A 40 7.29 -5.96 -18.63
CA GLU A 40 7.64 -5.75 -20.04
C GLU A 40 6.40 -5.46 -20.90
N SER A 41 5.35 -6.26 -20.73
CA SER A 41 4.11 -6.13 -21.51
C SER A 41 3.26 -4.93 -21.09
N ALA A 42 3.33 -4.51 -19.82
CA ALA A 42 2.62 -3.36 -19.29
C ALA A 42 3.49 -2.61 -18.26
N PRO A 43 4.37 -1.68 -18.70
CA PRO A 43 5.35 -1.03 -17.83
C PRO A 43 4.74 -0.27 -16.65
N LEU A 44 3.54 0.31 -16.82
CA LEU A 44 2.85 1.05 -15.76
C LEU A 44 2.36 0.16 -14.60
N THR A 45 2.34 -1.17 -14.77
CA THR A 45 2.06 -2.14 -13.69
C THR A 45 3.07 -2.02 -12.54
N ILE A 46 4.27 -1.51 -12.80
CA ILE A 46 5.25 -1.24 -11.73
C ILE A 46 4.69 -0.32 -10.65
N ILE A 47 3.82 0.63 -11.00
CA ILE A 47 3.17 1.54 -10.05
C ILE A 47 2.35 0.75 -9.03
N TYR A 48 1.69 -0.34 -9.46
CA TYR A 48 0.96 -1.23 -8.57
C TYR A 48 1.89 -1.93 -7.57
N TYR A 49 3.02 -2.47 -8.02
CA TYR A 49 3.96 -3.12 -7.10
C TYR A 49 4.66 -2.16 -6.14
N LEU A 50 4.79 -0.88 -6.51
CA LEU A 50 5.39 0.15 -5.66
C LEU A 50 4.41 0.76 -4.66
N PHE A 51 3.14 0.91 -5.04
CA PHE A 51 2.16 1.68 -4.26
C PHE A 51 0.89 0.90 -3.89
N GLY A 52 0.76 -0.36 -4.31
CA GLY A 52 -0.45 -1.16 -4.25
C GLY A 52 -1.04 -1.32 -2.86
N SER A 53 -0.24 -1.36 -1.79
CA SER A 53 -0.82 -1.48 -0.44
C SER A 53 -1.74 -0.32 -0.05
N ILE A 54 -1.64 0.86 -0.70
CA ILE A 54 -2.53 1.99 -0.41
C ILE A 54 -3.95 1.76 -0.91
N THR A 55 -4.13 0.79 -1.83
CA THR A 55 -5.44 0.45 -2.38
C THR A 55 -6.20 -0.46 -1.39
N GLY A 56 -5.49 -1.26 -0.60
CA GLY A 56 -6.08 -2.11 0.45
C GLY A 56 -6.49 -1.33 1.71
N VAL A 57 -7.66 -1.65 2.26
CA VAL A 57 -8.08 -1.13 3.57
C VAL A 57 -7.52 -2.01 4.70
N PRO A 58 -7.15 -1.44 5.88
CA PRO A 58 -6.50 -2.17 6.96
C PRO A 58 -7.26 -3.43 7.41
N SER A 59 -8.60 -3.39 7.46
CA SER A 59 -9.41 -4.55 7.85
C SER A 59 -9.26 -5.73 6.91
N THR A 60 -9.21 -5.49 5.60
CA THR A 60 -9.02 -6.54 4.59
C THR A 60 -7.60 -7.10 4.66
N ASN A 61 -6.61 -6.22 4.83
CA ASN A 61 -5.22 -6.65 4.94
C ASN A 61 -5.00 -7.51 6.20
N MET A 62 -5.66 -7.16 7.32
CA MET A 62 -5.66 -7.98 8.55
C MET A 62 -6.38 -9.31 8.35
N ASP A 63 -7.50 -9.33 7.63
CA ASP A 63 -8.19 -10.58 7.30
C ASP A 63 -7.26 -11.52 6.52
N TRP A 64 -6.61 -11.04 5.46
CA TRP A 64 -5.70 -11.83 4.64
C TRP A 64 -4.43 -12.27 5.36
N ALA A 65 -3.85 -11.39 6.19
CA ALA A 65 -2.58 -11.66 6.86
C ALA A 65 -2.72 -12.47 8.17
N ILE A 66 -3.87 -12.39 8.84
CA ILE A 66 -4.04 -12.94 10.20
C ILE A 66 -5.19 -13.94 10.25
N ILE A 67 -6.36 -13.60 9.71
CA ILE A 67 -7.57 -14.42 9.90
C ILE A 67 -7.56 -15.60 8.92
N GLN A 68 -7.46 -15.35 7.61
CA GLN A 68 -7.48 -16.39 6.58
C GLN A 68 -6.45 -17.50 6.84
N PRO A 69 -5.18 -17.23 7.20
CA PRO A 69 -4.18 -18.26 7.43
C PRO A 69 -4.47 -19.16 8.66
N LEU A 70 -5.36 -18.74 9.56
CA LEU A 70 -5.80 -19.57 10.70
C LEU A 70 -6.90 -20.56 10.32
N PHE A 71 -7.62 -20.31 9.23
CA PHE A 71 -8.76 -21.11 8.78
C PHE A 71 -8.56 -21.75 7.40
N ASN A 72 -7.52 -21.36 6.67
CA ASN A 72 -7.22 -21.78 5.32
C ASN A 72 -5.70 -21.95 5.15
N ASP A 73 -5.28 -23.06 4.54
CA ASP A 73 -3.86 -23.35 4.27
C ASP A 73 -3.31 -22.55 3.08
N ASN A 74 -4.10 -21.65 2.47
CA ASN A 74 -3.65 -20.79 1.39
C ASN A 74 -2.64 -19.73 1.89
N THR A 75 -1.36 -20.00 1.64
CA THR A 75 -0.23 -19.13 1.98
C THR A 75 -0.08 -17.91 1.08
N ASP A 76 -0.77 -17.86 -0.06
CA ASP A 76 -0.63 -16.79 -1.05
C ASP A 76 -1.19 -15.48 -0.48
N LEU A 77 -2.37 -15.57 0.15
CA LEU A 77 -3.02 -14.47 0.85
C LEU A 77 -2.21 -13.94 2.03
N LEU A 78 -1.48 -14.82 2.72
CA LEU A 78 -0.64 -14.42 3.85
C LEU A 78 0.46 -13.46 3.37
N LEU A 79 1.16 -13.79 2.29
CA LEU A 79 2.31 -13.00 1.84
C LEU A 79 1.88 -11.63 1.29
N ILE A 80 0.80 -11.60 0.52
CA ILE A 80 0.19 -10.35 0.00
C ILE A 80 -0.34 -9.51 1.16
N GLY A 81 -1.11 -10.12 2.06
CA GLY A 81 -1.69 -9.45 3.22
C GLY A 81 -0.60 -8.86 4.12
N LEU A 82 0.48 -9.60 4.37
CA LEU A 82 1.63 -9.09 5.12
C LEU A 82 2.30 -7.90 4.42
N GLY A 83 2.50 -7.96 3.10
CA GLY A 83 3.02 -6.80 2.36
C GLY A 83 2.13 -5.57 2.51
N TYR A 84 0.82 -5.77 2.40
CA TYR A 84 -0.18 -4.71 2.45
C TYR A 84 -0.42 -4.16 3.86
N LEU A 85 0.01 -4.89 4.89
CA LEU A 85 -0.08 -4.49 6.29
C LEU A 85 1.24 -3.89 6.80
N VAL A 86 2.37 -4.55 6.54
CA VAL A 86 3.68 -4.19 7.08
C VAL A 86 4.21 -2.90 6.46
N ALA A 87 4.12 -2.73 5.14
CA ALA A 87 4.61 -1.53 4.47
C ALA A 87 4.00 -0.23 5.03
N PRO A 88 2.66 -0.07 5.14
CA PRO A 88 2.07 1.14 5.71
C PRO A 88 2.33 1.29 7.22
N ILE A 89 2.41 0.21 8.01
CA ILE A 89 2.75 0.29 9.44
C ILE A 89 4.15 0.86 9.62
N ILE A 90 5.15 0.29 8.95
CA ILE A 90 6.55 0.73 9.08
C ILE A 90 6.71 2.16 8.57
N ALA A 91 6.07 2.51 7.45
CA ALA A 91 6.07 3.86 6.94
C ALA A 91 5.48 4.86 7.95
N GLY A 92 4.32 4.54 8.55
CA GLY A 92 3.71 5.34 9.61
C GLY A 92 4.62 5.50 10.83
N ILE A 93 5.24 4.42 11.31
CA ILE A 93 6.20 4.46 12.44
C ILE A 93 7.37 5.39 12.12
N LEU A 94 7.96 5.29 10.91
CA LEU A 94 9.07 6.13 10.50
C LEU A 94 8.67 7.60 10.37
N ALA A 95 7.47 7.88 9.84
CA ALA A 95 6.93 9.24 9.81
C ALA A 95 6.88 9.84 11.23
N GLY A 96 6.39 9.08 12.21
CA GLY A 96 6.34 9.49 13.61
C GLY A 96 7.73 9.66 14.24
N ARG A 97 8.58 8.64 14.12
CA ARG A 97 9.91 8.57 14.75
C ARG A 97 10.83 9.72 14.35
N PHE A 98 10.73 10.18 13.10
CA PHE A 98 11.59 11.23 12.54
C PHE A 98 10.95 12.62 12.54
N ALA A 99 9.70 12.74 12.99
CA ALA A 99 9.05 14.03 13.18
C ALA A 99 9.48 14.72 14.48
N GLU A 100 9.45 16.05 14.47
CA GLU A 100 9.70 16.88 15.66
C GLU A 100 8.42 17.07 16.50
N SER A 101 7.24 16.80 15.93
CA SER A 101 5.95 16.85 16.62
C SER A 101 4.97 15.79 16.11
N LYS A 102 3.94 15.47 16.91
CA LYS A 102 2.87 14.52 16.51
C LYS A 102 2.20 14.93 15.20
N LEU A 103 1.89 16.22 15.06
CA LEU A 103 1.27 16.78 13.86
C LEU A 103 2.18 16.60 12.64
N GLN A 104 3.49 16.87 12.77
CA GLN A 104 4.42 16.66 11.66
C GLN A 104 4.51 15.19 11.25
N GLY A 105 4.48 14.25 12.21
CA GLY A 105 4.53 12.82 11.93
C GLY A 105 3.28 12.34 11.22
N PHE A 106 2.10 12.74 11.72
CA PHE A 106 0.83 12.45 11.07
C PHE A 106 0.75 13.04 9.67
N LEU A 107 1.14 14.30 9.49
CA LEU A 107 1.15 14.93 8.17
C LEU A 107 2.16 14.26 7.22
N GLY A 108 3.28 13.75 7.73
CA GLY A 108 4.25 13.01 6.93
C GLY A 108 3.68 11.69 6.39
N TRP A 109 2.96 10.95 7.22
CA TRP A 109 2.19 9.77 6.79
C TRP A 109 1.07 10.16 5.83
N LEU A 110 0.29 11.19 6.15
CA LEU A 110 -0.81 11.67 5.31
C LEU A 110 -0.31 11.99 3.90
N LEU A 111 0.80 12.72 3.77
CA LEU A 111 1.35 13.05 2.46
C LEU A 111 1.87 11.80 1.73
N THR A 112 2.42 10.82 2.46
CA THR A 112 2.79 9.52 1.88
C THR A 112 1.58 8.83 1.28
N ALA A 113 0.49 8.71 2.04
CA ALA A 113 -0.75 8.10 1.58
C ALA A 113 -1.32 8.83 0.34
N VAL A 114 -1.40 10.17 0.38
CA VAL A 114 -1.91 10.97 -0.74
C VAL A 114 -1.06 10.79 -1.99
N VAL A 115 0.28 10.89 -1.89
CA VAL A 115 1.18 10.73 -3.04
C VAL A 115 1.07 9.32 -3.63
N SER A 116 1.01 8.29 -2.78
CA SER A 116 0.82 6.90 -3.22
C SER A 116 -0.52 6.70 -3.94
N THR A 117 -1.62 7.25 -3.40
CA THR A 117 -2.94 7.17 -4.05
C THR A 117 -2.93 7.91 -5.39
N VAL A 118 -2.33 9.10 -5.47
CA VAL A 118 -2.23 9.87 -6.72
C VAL A 118 -1.40 9.10 -7.75
N ALA A 119 -0.30 8.46 -7.36
CA ALA A 119 0.50 7.64 -8.26
C ALA A 119 -0.34 6.50 -8.87
N ILE A 120 -1.13 5.80 -8.05
CA ILE A 120 -2.06 4.76 -8.54
C ILE A 120 -3.10 5.36 -9.49
N ILE A 121 -3.77 6.46 -9.12
CA ILE A 121 -4.78 7.13 -9.97
C ILE A 121 -4.19 7.49 -11.34
N ILE A 122 -2.99 8.08 -11.38
CA ILE A 122 -2.29 8.39 -12.62
C ILE A 122 -2.02 7.10 -13.42
N GLY A 123 -1.56 6.05 -12.74
CA GLY A 123 -1.36 4.75 -13.36
C GLY A 123 -2.62 4.19 -14.01
N VAL A 124 -3.76 4.20 -13.31
CA VAL A 124 -5.06 3.73 -13.84
C VAL A 124 -5.48 4.58 -15.04
N PHE A 125 -5.36 5.91 -14.94
CA PHE A 125 -5.75 6.82 -16.01
C PHE A 125 -4.93 6.61 -17.30
N LEU A 126 -3.65 6.25 -17.16
CA LEU A 126 -2.74 6.05 -18.28
C LEU A 126 -2.67 4.60 -18.78
N SER A 127 -3.27 3.63 -18.07
CA SER A 127 -3.17 2.21 -18.42
C SER A 127 -4.46 1.43 -18.15
N PRO A 128 -5.18 1.01 -19.21
CA PRO A 128 -6.32 0.09 -19.09
C PRO A 128 -5.93 -1.27 -18.49
N THR A 129 -4.67 -1.69 -18.66
CA THR A 129 -4.15 -2.92 -18.04
C THR A 129 -4.10 -2.81 -16.52
N LEU A 130 -3.69 -1.65 -16.00
CA LEU A 130 -3.67 -1.40 -14.55
C LEU A 130 -5.09 -1.23 -13.99
N GLU A 131 -6.01 -0.63 -14.75
CA GLU A 131 -7.44 -0.62 -14.41
C GLU A 131 -7.98 -2.05 -14.25
N THR A 132 -7.63 -2.92 -15.21
CA THR A 132 -8.03 -4.34 -15.17
C THR A 132 -7.38 -5.07 -14.00
N ALA A 133 -6.10 -4.82 -13.71
CA ALA A 133 -5.40 -5.42 -12.58
C ALA A 133 -6.00 -5.00 -11.24
N LEU A 134 -6.51 -3.77 -11.09
CA LEU A 134 -7.21 -3.33 -9.88
C LEU A 134 -8.63 -3.89 -9.78
N ASN A 135 -9.32 -4.08 -10.91
CA ASN A 135 -10.64 -4.71 -10.95
C ASN A 135 -10.59 -6.20 -10.60
N LEU A 136 -9.57 -6.90 -11.12
CA LEU A 136 -9.29 -8.30 -10.81
C LEU A 136 -8.55 -8.48 -9.47
N GLY A 137 -8.02 -7.38 -8.91
CA GLY A 137 -7.04 -7.36 -7.82
C GLY A 137 -5.75 -8.11 -8.15
N ALA A 138 -4.82 -8.16 -7.20
CA ALA A 138 -3.69 -9.06 -7.30
C ALA A 138 -4.21 -10.49 -7.48
N GLU A 139 -3.80 -11.13 -8.58
CA GLU A 139 -3.94 -12.56 -8.83
C GLU A 139 -5.37 -13.14 -8.78
N GLY A 140 -6.35 -12.36 -9.24
CA GLY A 140 -7.72 -12.86 -9.45
C GLY A 140 -8.64 -12.78 -8.24
N ILE A 141 -8.19 -12.14 -7.15
CA ILE A 141 -9.05 -11.77 -6.02
C ILE A 141 -9.47 -10.32 -6.20
N PRO A 142 -10.71 -10.04 -6.63
CA PRO A 142 -11.13 -8.69 -7.00
C PRO A 142 -10.90 -7.69 -5.85
N ALA A 143 -9.97 -6.74 -6.04
CA ALA A 143 -9.73 -5.70 -5.05
C ALA A 143 -10.93 -4.75 -4.95
N TYR A 144 -11.62 -4.54 -6.08
CA TYR A 144 -12.81 -3.69 -6.16
C TYR A 144 -14.03 -4.33 -6.85
N GLY A 145 -13.91 -5.55 -7.38
CA GLY A 145 -14.95 -6.16 -8.19
C GLY A 145 -14.93 -5.66 -9.63
N TRP A 146 -15.68 -6.29 -10.53
CA TRP A 146 -15.79 -5.85 -11.94
C TRP A 146 -16.58 -4.55 -12.01
N ILE A 147 -15.92 -3.40 -11.85
CA ILE A 147 -16.58 -2.10 -11.84
C ILE A 147 -15.86 -1.09 -12.75
N GLY A 148 -16.61 -0.14 -13.30
CA GLY A 148 -16.07 0.91 -14.15
C GLY A 148 -15.16 1.89 -13.40
N PHE A 149 -14.32 2.60 -14.17
CA PHE A 149 -13.35 3.58 -13.72
C PHE A 149 -13.82 4.53 -12.59
N ASP A 150 -15.03 5.09 -12.69
CA ASP A 150 -15.57 6.02 -11.68
C ASP A 150 -15.64 5.40 -10.28
N VAL A 151 -15.93 4.10 -10.21
CA VAL A 151 -16.04 3.38 -8.94
C VAL A 151 -14.67 3.05 -8.37
N ILE A 152 -13.68 2.72 -9.22
CA ILE A 152 -12.28 2.55 -8.81
C ILE A 152 -11.78 3.84 -8.14
N LEU A 153 -12.05 5.00 -8.73
CA LEU A 153 -11.66 6.29 -8.13
C LEU A 153 -12.28 6.50 -6.76
N ILE A 154 -13.58 6.25 -6.61
CA ILE A 154 -14.27 6.37 -5.32
C ILE A 154 -13.61 5.45 -4.28
N TYR A 155 -13.34 4.20 -4.64
CA TYR A 155 -12.70 3.26 -3.73
C TYR A 155 -11.27 3.65 -3.36
N LEU A 156 -10.47 4.14 -4.31
CA LEU A 156 -9.12 4.62 -4.03
C LEU A 156 -9.13 5.81 -3.07
N LEU A 157 -10.10 6.72 -3.21
CA LEU A 157 -10.28 7.86 -2.30
C LEU A 157 -10.72 7.41 -0.91
N ILE A 158 -11.68 6.47 -0.81
CA ILE A 158 -12.09 5.88 0.47
C ILE A 158 -10.90 5.18 1.13
N SER A 159 -10.18 4.36 0.37
CA SER A 159 -9.02 3.62 0.88
C SER A 159 -7.93 4.57 1.35
N CYS A 160 -7.66 5.65 0.63
CA CYS A 160 -6.74 6.70 1.06
C CYS A 160 -7.12 7.28 2.42
N ILE A 161 -8.39 7.69 2.61
CA ILE A 161 -8.86 8.25 3.88
C ILE A 161 -8.73 7.23 5.01
N VAL A 162 -9.15 5.98 4.77
CA VAL A 162 -9.09 4.91 5.76
C VAL A 162 -7.63 4.58 6.11
N ASN A 163 -6.71 4.56 5.14
CA ASN A 163 -5.28 4.36 5.35
C ASN A 163 -4.65 5.50 6.16
N ILE A 164 -5.02 6.76 5.87
CA ILE A 164 -4.57 7.94 6.63
C ILE A 164 -4.95 7.78 8.10
N ILE A 165 -6.19 7.41 8.38
CA ILE A 165 -6.68 7.26 9.76
C ILE A 165 -6.08 6.02 10.43
N GLY A 166 -6.21 4.86 9.78
CA GLY A 166 -5.80 3.57 10.33
C GLY A 166 -4.31 3.50 10.65
N TYR A 167 -3.46 3.86 9.68
CA TYR A 167 -2.02 3.80 9.87
C TYR A 167 -1.42 5.09 10.43
N GLY A 168 -2.14 6.22 10.34
CA GLY A 168 -1.73 7.47 10.97
C GLY A 168 -1.64 7.38 12.49
N PHE A 169 -2.37 6.46 13.10
CA PHE A 169 -2.21 6.10 14.51
C PHE A 169 -0.76 5.72 14.86
N PHE A 170 -0.07 4.94 14.01
CA PHE A 170 1.32 4.54 14.27
C PHE A 170 2.28 5.72 14.19
N ALA A 171 2.02 6.70 13.31
CA ALA A 171 2.80 7.93 13.26
C ALA A 171 2.63 8.78 14.54
N LEU A 172 1.40 8.85 15.07
CA LEU A 172 1.12 9.53 16.34
C LEU A 172 1.77 8.81 17.52
N LEU A 173 1.75 7.48 17.54
CA LEU A 173 2.32 6.65 18.61
C LEU A 173 3.85 6.69 18.63
N ALA A 174 4.51 6.68 17.47
CA ALA A 174 5.97 6.67 17.37
C ALA A 174 6.64 8.05 17.53
N SER A 175 5.86 9.12 17.59
CA SER A 175 6.36 10.50 17.70
C SER A 175 6.99 10.82 19.06
N LYS A 176 8.09 11.58 19.04
CA LYS A 176 8.95 11.84 20.20
C LYS A 176 8.34 12.74 21.27
N THR A 177 7.44 13.64 20.89
CA THR A 177 6.82 14.61 21.80
C THR A 177 5.41 14.14 22.16
N GLU A 178 5.14 14.06 23.47
CA GLU A 178 3.77 13.94 23.99
C GLU A 178 3.01 15.27 23.81
N TYR A 179 1.67 15.23 23.78
CA TYR A 179 0.86 16.45 23.76
C TYR A 179 1.07 17.17 25.11
N TYR A 180 1.83 18.26 25.09
CA TYR A 180 1.87 19.24 26.17
C TYR A 180 1.43 20.59 25.61
#